data_AF-A0A165QMB6-F1
#
_entry.id   AF-A0A165QMB6-F1
#
_cell.length_a   1.000
_cell.length_b   1.000
_cell.length_c   1.000
_cell.angle_alpha   90.00
_cell.angle_beta   90.00
_cell.angle_gamma   90.00
#
_symmetry.space_group_name_H-M   'P 1'
#
loop_
_entity.id
_entity.type
_entity.pdbx_description
1 polymer ?
#
loop_
_entity_poly.entity_id
_entity_poly.type
_entity_poly.pdbx_seq_one_letter_code
_entity_poly.pdbx_strand_id
1 'polypeptide(L)'
;SIAFSRAVFCEFLATLLFVFFGLGSALNWPQALPSVLQIAMAFGLAIGTLVQTLGHISGAHINPAVTVACLVGCHVSFLRATFYVAAQLLGAVAGAAILHELT
;
A
#
# COMPACT_ATOMS: atom_id res chain seq x y z
N SER A 1 8.43 8.82 18.87
CA SER A 1 7.29 9.76 18.99
C SER A 1 6.02 9.06 18.54
N ILE A 2 4.87 9.34 19.18
CA ILE A 2 3.56 8.75 18.83
C ILE A 2 3.20 9.01 17.35
N ALA A 3 3.50 10.20 16.84
CA ALA A 3 3.26 10.54 15.43
C ALA A 3 4.07 9.67 14.47
N PHE A 4 5.31 9.31 14.83
CA PHE A 4 6.14 8.41 14.05
C PHE A 4 5.55 6.99 14.01
N SER A 5 5.20 6.43 15.16
CA SER A 5 4.60 5.09 15.23
C SER A 5 3.27 5.01 14.47
N ARG A 6 2.43 6.06 14.57
CA ARG A 6 1.20 6.16 13.77
C ARG A 6 1.49 6.15 12.27
N ALA A 7 2.47 6.92 11.81
CA ALA A 7 2.82 6.99 10.40
C ALA A 7 3.35 5.65 9.86
N VAL A 8 4.21 4.95 10.62
CA VAL A 8 4.71 3.62 10.24
C VAL A 8 3.58 2.58 10.19
N PHE A 9 2.68 2.59 11.18
CA PHE A 9 1.51 1.71 11.17
C PHE A 9 0.57 2.03 9.99
N CYS A 10 0.38 3.31 9.65
CA CYS A 10 -0.39 3.71 8.48
C CYS A 10 0.21 3.19 7.17
N GLU A 11 1.53 3.21 6.99
CA GLU A 11 2.18 2.63 5.80
C GLU A 11 1.99 1.10 5.72
N PHE A 12 2.08 0.41 6.86
CA PHE A 12 1.76 -1.02 6.93
C PHE A 12 0.31 -1.30 6.52
N LEU A 13 -0.65 -0.63 7.15
CA LEU A 13 -2.08 -0.83 6.91
C LEU A 13 -2.47 -0.43 5.48
N ALA A 14 -1.94 0.69 4.97
CA ALA A 14 -2.21 1.14 3.62
C ALA A 14 -1.74 0.11 2.59
N THR A 15 -0.51 -0.41 2.75
CA THR A 15 0.04 -1.38 1.80
C THR A 15 -0.66 -2.73 1.89
N LEU A 16 -1.07 -3.15 3.09
CA LEU A 16 -1.92 -4.32 3.29
C LEU A 16 -3.22 -4.21 2.50
N LEU A 17 -3.97 -3.11 2.69
CA LEU A 17 -5.24 -2.91 2.00
C LEU A 17 -5.05 -2.78 0.48
N PHE A 18 -4.02 -2.03 0.05
CA PHE A 18 -3.71 -1.87 -1.36
C PHE A 18 -3.45 -3.22 -2.05
N VAL A 19 -2.61 -4.07 -1.45
CA VAL A 19 -2.30 -5.39 -2.02
C VAL A 19 -3.50 -6.32 -1.96
N PHE A 20 -4.24 -6.33 -0.84
CA PHE A 20 -5.45 -7.13 -0.68
C PHE A 20 -6.49 -6.83 -1.77
N PHE A 21 -6.88 -5.56 -1.93
CA PHE A 21 -7.89 -5.17 -2.91
C PHE A 21 -7.35 -5.23 -4.34
N GLY A 22 -6.10 -4.80 -4.56
CA GLY A 22 -5.47 -4.81 -5.87
C GLY A 22 -5.37 -6.22 -6.44
N LEU A 23 -4.69 -7.12 -5.72
CA LEU A 23 -4.54 -8.52 -6.18
C LEU A 23 -5.90 -9.22 -6.27
N GLY A 24 -6.79 -9.05 -5.29
CA GLY A 24 -8.11 -9.66 -5.30
C GLY A 24 -8.94 -9.25 -6.54
N SER A 25 -8.81 -8.01 -6.99
CA SER A 25 -9.50 -7.53 -8.21
C SER A 25 -8.93 -8.10 -9.51
N ALA A 26 -7.72 -8.66 -9.48
CA ALA A 26 -6.97 -9.11 -10.67
C ALA A 26 -6.87 -10.64 -10.78
N LEU A 27 -7.42 -11.39 -9.83
CA LEU A 27 -7.47 -12.85 -9.91
C LEU A 27 -8.36 -13.33 -11.07
N ASN A 28 -8.12 -14.56 -11.52
CA ASN A 28 -8.91 -15.21 -12.57
C ASN A 28 -10.22 -15.75 -12.00
N TRP A 29 -11.22 -14.88 -11.88
CA TRP A 29 -12.54 -15.25 -11.38
C TRP A 29 -13.32 -16.09 -12.41
N PRO A 30 -13.81 -17.29 -12.07
CA PRO A 30 -14.34 -18.25 -13.04
C PRO A 30 -15.63 -17.81 -13.72
N GLN A 31 -16.45 -16.98 -13.06
CA GLN A 31 -17.71 -16.49 -13.62
C GLN A 31 -17.57 -15.16 -14.38
N ALA A 32 -16.52 -14.38 -14.10
CA ALA A 32 -16.35 -13.05 -14.66
C ALA A 32 -14.86 -12.65 -14.66
N LEU A 33 -14.17 -12.90 -15.78
CA LEU A 33 -12.78 -12.53 -15.92
C LEU A 33 -12.63 -10.99 -15.92
N PRO A 34 -11.72 -10.42 -15.11
CA PRO A 34 -11.51 -8.98 -15.05
C PRO A 34 -10.84 -8.46 -16.32
N SER A 35 -11.35 -7.34 -16.84
CA SER A 35 -10.73 -6.63 -17.96
C SER A 35 -9.56 -5.75 -17.49
N VAL A 36 -8.68 -5.36 -18.42
CA VAL A 36 -7.55 -4.44 -18.14
C VAL A 36 -8.03 -3.13 -17.51
N LEU A 37 -9.13 -2.56 -18.00
CA LEU A 37 -9.69 -1.32 -17.45
C LEU A 37 -10.20 -1.52 -16.02
N GLN A 38 -10.84 -2.65 -15.72
CA GLN A 38 -11.33 -2.96 -14.38
C GLN A 38 -10.18 -3.09 -13.38
N ILE A 39 -9.11 -3.78 -13.76
CA ILE A 39 -7.90 -3.93 -12.92
C ILE A 39 -7.24 -2.56 -12.71
N ALA A 40 -7.06 -1.78 -13.78
CA ALA A 40 -6.49 -0.44 -13.69
C ALA A 40 -7.31 0.48 -12.76
N MET A 41 -8.65 0.43 -12.86
CA MET A 41 -9.55 1.17 -11.97
C MET A 41 -9.45 0.70 -10.51
N ALA A 42 -9.37 -0.60 -10.26
CA ALA A 42 -9.26 -1.13 -8.90
C ALA A 42 -7.97 -0.66 -8.21
N PHE A 43 -6.82 -0.83 -8.86
CA PHE A 43 -5.54 -0.38 -8.32
C PHE A 43 -5.47 1.15 -8.20
N GLY A 44 -5.92 1.89 -9.22
CA GLY A 44 -5.89 3.35 -9.23
C GLY A 44 -6.79 3.97 -8.16
N LEU A 45 -8.03 3.49 -8.04
CA LEU A 45 -8.95 3.95 -7.00
C LEU A 45 -8.48 3.53 -5.61
N ALA A 46 -7.93 2.33 -5.43
CA ALA A 46 -7.38 1.91 -4.15
C ALA A 46 -6.27 2.86 -3.67
N ILE A 47 -5.29 3.20 -4.53
CA ILE A 47 -4.27 4.20 -4.19
C ILE A 47 -4.91 5.55 -3.89
N GLY A 48 -5.81 6.04 -4.75
CA GLY A 48 -6.47 7.34 -4.54
C GLY A 48 -7.21 7.43 -3.20
N THR A 49 -7.98 6.39 -2.85
CA THR A 49 -8.68 6.29 -1.57
C THR A 49 -7.73 6.22 -0.38
N LEU A 50 -6.66 5.43 -0.47
CA LEU A 50 -5.69 5.29 0.62
C LEU A 50 -4.87 6.58 0.83
N VAL A 51 -4.51 7.27 -0.25
CA VAL A 51 -3.87 8.59 -0.17
C VAL A 51 -4.82 9.61 0.46
N GLN A 52 -6.09 9.64 0.06
CA GLN A 52 -7.08 10.55 0.64
C GLN A 52 -7.28 10.29 2.15
N THR A 53 -7.30 9.04 2.57
CA THR A 53 -7.60 8.65 3.96
C THR A 53 -6.39 8.69 4.88
N LEU A 54 -5.19 8.36 4.39
CA LEU A 54 -3.99 8.17 5.23
C LEU A 54 -2.86 9.15 4.91
N GLY A 55 -2.96 9.91 3.81
CA GLY A 55 -1.93 10.85 3.35
C GLY A 55 -1.56 11.90 4.38
N HIS A 56 -2.54 12.42 5.12
CA HIS A 56 -2.32 13.41 6.19
C HIS A 56 -1.58 12.85 7.43
N ILE A 57 -1.44 11.52 7.54
CA ILE A 57 -0.79 10.86 8.68
C ILE A 57 0.64 10.43 8.33
N SER A 58 0.82 9.72 7.20
CA SER A 58 2.13 9.17 6.81
C SER A 58 2.73 9.79 5.54
N GLY A 59 1.95 10.51 4.75
CA GLY A 59 2.28 10.84 3.36
C GLY A 59 1.79 9.80 2.35
N ALA A 60 1.25 8.67 2.83
CA ALA A 60 0.69 7.58 2.02
C ALA A 60 1.59 7.20 0.83
N HIS A 61 2.81 6.75 1.13
CA HIS A 61 3.73 6.31 0.09
C HIS A 61 3.28 4.99 -0.53
N ILE A 62 2.91 4.02 0.32
CA ILE A 62 2.35 2.70 -0.06
C ILE A 62 3.26 1.94 -1.06
N ASN A 63 4.52 2.34 -1.14
CA ASN A 63 5.44 1.94 -2.19
C ASN A 63 6.89 2.23 -1.77
N PRO A 64 7.76 1.19 -1.71
CA PRO A 64 9.17 1.38 -1.40
C PRO A 64 9.91 2.31 -2.38
N ALA A 65 9.59 2.26 -3.67
CA ALA A 65 10.20 3.13 -4.68
C ALA A 65 9.86 4.61 -4.45
N VAL A 66 8.59 4.91 -4.13
CA VAL A 66 8.16 6.27 -3.76
C VAL A 66 8.87 6.73 -2.49
N THR A 67 9.00 5.84 -1.50
CA THR A 67 9.72 6.15 -0.25
C THR A 67 11.19 6.47 -0.48
N VAL A 68 11.86 5.69 -1.33
CA VAL A 68 13.26 5.95 -1.72
C VAL A 68 13.36 7.25 -2.52
N ALA A 69 12.42 7.54 -3.43
CA ALA A 69 12.40 8.81 -4.16
C ALA A 69 12.26 10.01 -3.21
N CYS A 70 11.39 9.92 -2.20
CA CYS A 70 11.25 10.96 -1.17
C CYS A 70 12.49 11.08 -0.27
N LEU A 71 13.23 10.00 -0.04
CA LEU A 71 14.52 10.04 0.67
C LEU A 71 15.57 10.79 -0.16
N VAL A 72 15.71 10.47 -1.45
CA VAL A 72 16.62 11.16 -2.38
C VAL A 72 16.24 12.64 -2.54
N GLY A 73 14.94 12.94 -2.56
CA GLY A 73 14.41 14.30 -2.58
C GLY A 73 14.47 15.03 -1.24
N CYS A 74 15.10 14.46 -0.20
CA CYS A 74 15.22 15.05 1.14
C CYS A 74 13.87 15.39 1.83
N HIS A 75 12.77 14.75 1.41
CA HIS A 75 11.45 14.90 2.04
C HIS A 75 11.27 14.00 3.27
N VAL A 76 12.08 12.95 3.40
CA VAL A 76 11.99 11.96 4.47
C VAL A 76 13.39 11.61 4.98
N SER A 77 13.55 11.46 6.30
CA SER A 77 14.83 11.04 6.89
C SER A 77 15.14 9.58 6.59
N PHE A 78 16.43 9.22 6.53
CA PHE A 78 16.87 7.84 6.30
C PHE A 78 16.17 6.84 7.24
N LEU A 79 16.14 7.13 8.54
CA LEU A 79 15.47 6.27 9.52
C LEU A 79 13.98 6.10 9.20
N ARG A 80 13.25 7.18 8.90
CA ARG A 80 11.83 7.06 8.55
C ARG A 80 11.64 6.26 7.25
N ALA A 81 12.49 6.46 6.25
CA ALA A 81 12.44 5.71 5.00
C ALA A 81 12.64 4.20 5.24
N THR A 82 13.60 3.81 6.07
CA THR A 82 13.83 2.39 6.41
C THR A 82 12.60 1.76 7.07
N PHE A 83 12.01 2.42 8.05
CA PHE A 83 10.81 1.91 8.73
C PHE A 83 9.58 1.87 7.81
N TYR A 84 9.43 2.83 6.92
CA TYR A 84 8.35 2.84 5.92
C TYR A 84 8.49 1.67 4.95
N VAL A 85 9.68 1.44 4.39
CA VAL A 85 9.92 0.31 3.48
C VAL A 85 9.64 -1.02 4.18
N ALA A 86 10.14 -1.20 5.41
CA ALA A 86 9.86 -2.41 6.18
C ALA A 86 8.35 -2.60 6.43
N ALA A 87 7.64 -1.53 6.83
CA ALA A 87 6.21 -1.57 7.05
C ALA A 87 5.42 -1.89 5.77
N GLN A 88 5.80 -1.30 4.63
CA GLN A 88 5.17 -1.56 3.33
C GLN A 88 5.36 -3.02 2.90
N LEU A 89 6.58 -3.57 3.02
CA LEU A 89 6.85 -4.95 2.66
C LEU A 89 6.07 -5.93 3.56
N LEU A 90 6.06 -5.71 4.87
CA LEU A 90 5.29 -6.52 5.81
C LEU A 90 3.78 -6.42 5.55
N GLY A 91 3.29 -5.20 5.26
CA GLY A 91 1.89 -4.95 4.92
C GLY A 91 1.48 -5.66 3.64
N ALA A 92 2.30 -5.57 2.59
CA ALA A 92 2.08 -6.26 1.32
C ALA A 92 1.96 -7.77 1.48
N VAL A 93 2.92 -8.39 2.19
CA VAL A 93 2.89 -9.85 2.44
C VAL A 93 1.67 -10.23 3.28
N ALA A 94 1.33 -9.47 4.32
CA ALA A 94 0.14 -9.72 5.12
C ALA A 94 -1.15 -9.59 4.29
N GLY A 95 -1.27 -8.59 3.43
CA GLY A 95 -2.42 -8.41 2.54
C GLY A 95 -2.59 -9.56 1.56
N ALA A 96 -1.48 -10.01 0.96
CA ALA A 96 -1.48 -11.18 0.08
C ALA A 96 -1.82 -12.48 0.83
N ALA A 97 -1.30 -12.67 2.05
CA ALA A 97 -1.60 -13.83 2.88
C ALA A 97 -3.08 -13.87 3.28
N ILE A 98 -3.65 -12.75 3.72
CA ILE A 98 -5.08 -12.67 4.04
C ILE A 98 -5.94 -12.96 2.80
N LEU A 99 -5.55 -12.43 1.63
CA LEU A 99 -6.26 -12.72 0.39
C LEU A 99 -6.23 -14.22 0.08
N HIS A 100 -5.06 -14.85 0.16
CA HIS A 100 -4.88 -16.28 -0.09
C HIS A 100 -5.75 -17.15 0.84
N GLU A 101 -5.92 -16.77 2.10
CA GLU A 101 -6.80 -17.51 3.03
C GLU A 101 -8.30 -17.36 2.71
N LEU A 102 -8.69 -16.33 1.95
CA LEU A 102 -10.08 -16.01 1.64
C LEU A 102 -10.53 -16.47 0.24
N THR A 103 -9.60 -16.84 -0.63
CA THR A 103 -9.87 -17.19 -2.05
C THR A 103 -9.41 -18.60 -2.38
#